data_AF-A0A817M8I4-F1
#
_entry.id   AF-A0A817M8I4-F1
#
_cell.length_a   1.000
_cell.length_b   1.000
_cell.length_c   1.000
_cell.angle_alpha   90.00
_cell.angle_beta   90.00
_cell.angle_gamma   90.00
#
_symmetry.space_group_name_H-M   'P 1'
#
loop_
_entity.id
_entity.type
_entity.pdbx_description
1 polymer ?
#
loop_
_entity_poly.entity_id
_entity_poly.type
_entity_poly.pdbx_seq_one_letter_code
_entity_poly.pdbx_strand_id
1 'polypeptide(L)'
;MATKRDGTKATTKKAVWWDGGIHAREWISPATVIYIAYNLLSKYGQDPTITHLVDQFDYYILPVFNVDGYAYTWAKDRLWRKTRSKTSVPLCYGADPNRNWDYHWCESGASSDPCADTFCGEKAFSEIETAQVAKFITNQQGTIVHYINFHSYSQLWMSPWSYTTLIPPQFKLQDDGSIQAITALTAVHGTRYQHGTIAQIIYAASGSTADWTYGTANVTFSYGVELRDTGCIFWIGE
;
A
#
# COMPACT_ATOMS: atom_id res chain seq x y z
N MET A 1 2.44 -10.51 18.19
CA MET A 1 2.18 -10.25 19.62
C MET A 1 0.80 -9.63 19.73
N ALA A 2 -0.16 -10.30 20.36
CA ALA A 2 -1.47 -9.73 20.65
C ALA A 2 -1.38 -8.97 21.97
N THR A 3 -1.56 -7.65 21.95
CA THR A 3 -1.71 -6.85 23.17
C THR A 3 -3.06 -7.15 23.79
N LYS A 4 -3.06 -7.49 25.09
CA LYS A 4 -4.27 -7.71 25.90
C LYS A 4 -5.13 -6.44 25.88
N ARG A 5 -6.40 -6.57 25.50
CA ARG A 5 -7.41 -5.54 25.68
C ARG A 5 -7.89 -5.60 27.13
N ASP A 6 -7.56 -4.57 27.92
CA ASP A 6 -8.08 -4.42 29.29
C ASP A 6 -9.55 -3.98 29.27
N GLY A 7 -10.35 -4.57 30.16
CA GLY A 7 -11.80 -4.71 30.07
C GLY A 7 -12.61 -3.56 30.64
N THR A 8 -12.23 -2.29 30.42
CA THR A 8 -13.02 -1.14 30.87
C THR A 8 -13.53 -0.34 29.68
N LYS A 9 -14.83 -0.49 29.36
CA LYS A 9 -15.61 0.26 28.33
C LYS A 9 -14.73 0.90 27.24
N ALA A 10 -14.05 0.06 26.45
CA ALA A 10 -13.18 0.53 25.40
C ALA A 10 -14.04 1.24 24.33
N THR A 11 -13.95 2.56 24.25
CA THR A 11 -14.22 3.23 22.98
C THR A 11 -13.33 2.57 21.95
N THR A 12 -13.91 1.91 20.94
CA THR A 12 -13.15 1.22 19.90
C THR A 12 -12.19 2.22 19.26
N LYS A 13 -10.88 2.06 19.52
CA LYS A 13 -9.84 2.94 18.95
C LYS A 13 -9.98 2.91 17.42
N LYS A 14 -9.74 4.05 16.78
CA LYS A 14 -9.56 4.05 15.32
C LYS A 14 -8.27 3.31 14.99
N ALA A 15 -8.20 2.77 13.79
CA ALA A 15 -7.06 1.99 13.34
C ALA A 15 -6.42 2.63 12.11
N VAL A 16 -5.12 2.38 11.95
CA VAL A 16 -4.37 2.66 10.73
C VAL A 16 -3.84 1.35 10.16
N TRP A 17 -3.83 1.25 8.84
CA TRP A 17 -3.30 0.11 8.11
C TRP A 17 -2.11 0.55 7.26
N TRP A 18 -0.97 -0.11 7.43
CA TRP A 18 0.25 0.15 6.66
C TRP A 18 0.81 -1.15 6.13
N ASP A 19 1.03 -1.23 4.82
CA ASP A 19 1.59 -2.41 4.20
C ASP A 19 2.61 -2.09 3.12
N GLY A 20 3.44 -3.07 2.81
CA GLY A 20 4.51 -2.96 1.83
C GLY A 20 4.79 -4.29 1.15
N GLY A 21 5.65 -4.25 0.13
CA GLY A 21 6.04 -5.44 -0.63
C GLY A 21 4.90 -6.09 -1.40
N ILE A 22 3.92 -5.31 -1.86
CA ILE A 22 2.87 -5.80 -2.76
C ILE A 22 3.45 -6.15 -4.13
N HIS A 23 4.38 -5.34 -4.65
CA HIS A 23 5.25 -5.74 -5.76
C HIS A 23 6.56 -6.30 -5.21
N ALA A 24 6.89 -7.51 -5.63
CA ALA A 24 7.98 -8.26 -5.00
C ALA A 24 9.37 -7.62 -5.15
N ARG A 25 9.66 -6.99 -6.29
CA ARG A 25 10.97 -6.36 -6.57
C ARG A 25 11.26 -5.08 -5.78
N GLU A 26 10.27 -4.50 -5.11
CA GLU A 26 10.36 -3.20 -4.45
C GLU A 26 10.89 -3.34 -3.01
N TRP A 27 12.14 -3.83 -2.87
CA TRP A 27 12.70 -4.28 -1.59
C TRP A 27 12.78 -3.22 -0.49
N ILE A 28 12.84 -1.93 -0.85
CA ILE A 28 12.82 -0.85 0.15
C ILE A 28 11.47 -0.75 0.86
N SER A 29 10.37 -1.14 0.21
CA SER A 29 9.03 -1.06 0.78
C SER A 29 8.90 -1.93 2.03
N PRO A 30 9.20 -3.25 2.00
CA PRO A 30 9.26 -4.06 3.22
C PRO A 30 10.21 -3.51 4.28
N ALA A 31 11.40 -3.05 3.90
CA ALA A 31 12.38 -2.51 4.83
C ALA A 31 11.85 -1.27 5.56
N THR A 32 11.20 -0.35 4.85
CA THR A 32 10.55 0.84 5.42
C THR A 32 9.44 0.47 6.37
N VAL A 33 8.56 -0.47 6.01
CA VAL A 33 7.44 -0.89 6.87
C VAL A 33 7.94 -1.56 8.15
N ILE A 34 8.98 -2.41 8.06
CA ILE A 34 9.65 -2.99 9.24
C ILE A 34 10.26 -1.89 10.12
N TYR A 35 10.94 -0.92 9.51
CA TYR A 35 11.56 0.18 10.25
C TYR A 35 10.54 1.06 10.98
N ILE A 36 9.38 1.31 10.36
CA ILE A 36 8.26 1.99 11.01
C ILE A 36 7.77 1.20 12.22
N ALA A 37 7.52 -0.11 12.07
CA ALA A 37 7.10 -0.97 13.17
C ALA A 37 8.13 -0.97 14.33
N TYR A 38 9.42 -1.05 14.00
CA TYR A 38 10.50 -0.95 14.98
C TYR A 38 10.48 0.37 15.73
N ASN A 39 10.26 1.51 15.05
CA ASN A 39 10.17 2.82 15.71
C ASN A 39 8.96 2.92 16.64
N LEU A 40 7.80 2.41 16.24
CA LEU A 40 6.62 2.39 17.10
C LEU A 40 6.88 1.58 18.38
N LEU A 41 7.50 0.40 18.26
CA LEU A 41 7.78 -0.48 19.39
C LEU A 41 8.89 0.06 20.30
N SER A 42 10.00 0.49 19.73
CA SER A 42 11.19 0.91 20.49
C SER A 42 11.02 2.27 21.18
N LYS A 43 10.11 3.12 20.68
CA LYS A 43 9.88 4.47 21.21
C LYS A 43 8.60 4.59 22.03
N TYR A 44 7.75 3.56 22.09
CA TYR A 44 6.58 3.56 22.97
C TYR A 44 7.01 3.65 24.44
N GLY A 45 6.41 4.60 25.19
CA GLY A 45 6.77 4.92 26.56
C GLY A 45 8.02 5.80 26.72
N GLN A 46 8.74 6.08 25.63
CA GLN A 46 9.98 6.87 25.64
C GLN A 46 9.84 8.20 24.89
N ASP A 47 9.23 8.17 23.72
CA ASP A 47 8.90 9.35 22.92
C ASP A 47 7.43 9.75 23.17
N PRO A 48 7.15 10.96 23.69
CA PRO A 48 5.78 11.38 23.99
C PRO A 48 4.86 11.41 22.77
N THR A 49 5.38 11.73 21.60
CA THR A 49 4.60 11.79 20.34
C THR A 49 4.22 10.39 19.90
N ILE A 50 5.18 9.46 19.86
CA ILE A 50 4.91 8.06 19.48
C ILE A 50 3.98 7.40 20.51
N THR A 51 4.21 7.65 21.80
CA THR A 51 3.35 7.13 22.87
C THR A 51 1.91 7.60 22.70
N HIS A 52 1.72 8.90 22.48
CA HIS A 52 0.39 9.46 22.21
C HIS A 52 -0.27 8.80 20.98
N LEU A 53 0.46 8.63 19.87
CA LEU A 53 -0.06 8.01 18.66
C LEU A 53 -0.49 6.55 18.87
N VAL A 54 0.33 5.74 19.53
CA VAL A 54 0.02 4.33 19.85
C VAL A 54 -1.13 4.22 20.87
N ASP A 55 -1.26 5.18 21.78
CA ASP A 55 -2.38 5.22 22.71
C ASP A 55 -3.69 5.61 22.02
N GLN A 56 -3.65 6.42 20.96
CA GLN A 56 -4.84 6.84 20.22
C GLN A 56 -5.29 5.86 19.13
N PHE A 57 -4.36 5.15 18.47
CA PHE A 57 -4.67 4.29 17.32
C PHE A 57 -4.20 2.84 17.49
N ASP A 58 -4.97 1.91 16.92
CA ASP A 58 -4.50 0.55 16.66
C ASP A 58 -3.73 0.52 15.32
N TYR A 59 -2.58 -0.15 15.27
CA TYR A 59 -1.73 -0.24 14.07
C TYR A 59 -1.77 -1.66 13.49
N TYR A 60 -2.27 -1.80 12.27
CA TYR A 60 -2.15 -3.01 11.47
C TYR A 60 -1.01 -2.84 10.48
N ILE A 61 0.04 -3.66 10.62
CA ILE A 61 1.27 -3.53 9.83
C ILE A 61 1.54 -4.85 9.11
N LEU A 62 1.59 -4.80 7.77
CA LEU A 62 1.87 -5.95 6.91
C LEU A 62 3.13 -5.68 6.06
N PRO A 63 4.33 -6.08 6.54
CA PRO A 63 5.57 -5.70 5.85
C PRO A 63 5.80 -6.34 4.49
N VAL A 64 5.32 -7.58 4.29
CA VAL A 64 5.46 -8.31 3.03
C VAL A 64 4.09 -8.81 2.63
N PHE A 65 3.45 -8.08 1.73
CA PHE A 65 2.13 -8.43 1.20
C PHE A 65 2.20 -9.64 0.26
N ASN A 66 3.15 -9.62 -0.69
CA ASN A 66 3.34 -10.67 -1.69
C ASN A 66 4.53 -11.57 -1.29
N VAL A 67 4.30 -12.46 -0.33
CA VAL A 67 5.36 -13.30 0.27
C VAL A 67 6.02 -14.24 -0.75
N ASP A 68 5.25 -14.86 -1.63
CA ASP A 68 5.77 -15.81 -2.61
C ASP A 68 6.59 -15.10 -3.69
N GLY A 69 6.07 -13.97 -4.20
CA GLY A 69 6.81 -13.13 -5.13
C GLY A 69 8.09 -12.62 -4.51
N TYR A 70 8.04 -12.12 -3.27
CA TYR A 70 9.22 -11.63 -2.56
C TYR A 70 10.27 -12.72 -2.44
N ALA A 71 9.93 -13.92 -1.95
CA ALA A 71 10.85 -15.06 -1.89
C ALA A 71 11.44 -15.42 -3.26
N TYR A 72 10.64 -15.34 -4.32
CA TYR A 72 11.10 -15.59 -5.69
C TYR A 72 12.15 -14.57 -6.16
N THR A 73 12.07 -13.31 -5.73
CA THR A 73 13.10 -12.30 -6.03
C THR A 73 14.46 -12.57 -5.40
N TRP A 74 14.48 -13.28 -4.28
CA TRP A 74 15.73 -13.71 -3.64
C TRP A 74 16.30 -14.96 -4.29
N ALA A 75 15.45 -15.86 -4.77
CA ALA A 75 15.86 -17.19 -5.19
C ALA A 75 16.05 -17.36 -6.70
N LYS A 76 15.35 -16.59 -7.55
CA LYS A 76 15.22 -16.88 -8.98
C LYS A 76 15.28 -15.65 -9.87
N ASP A 77 14.43 -14.65 -9.64
CA ASP A 77 14.33 -13.48 -10.51
C ASP A 77 14.11 -12.21 -9.69
N ARG A 78 15.18 -11.45 -9.52
CA ARG A 78 15.20 -10.23 -8.73
C ARG A 78 14.20 -9.16 -9.20
N LEU A 79 13.83 -9.16 -10.48
CA LEU A 79 12.91 -8.17 -11.07
C LEU A 79 11.46 -8.66 -11.10
N TRP A 80 11.17 -9.82 -10.51
CA TRP A 80 9.82 -10.34 -10.39
C TRP A 80 8.91 -9.37 -9.63
N ARG A 81 7.73 -9.10 -10.18
CA ARG A 81 6.76 -8.12 -9.66
C ARG A 81 5.53 -8.78 -9.04
N LYS A 82 4.94 -9.71 -9.77
CA LYS A 82 3.61 -10.30 -9.53
C LYS A 82 3.58 -11.28 -8.36
N THR A 83 2.41 -11.79 -8.02
CA THR A 83 2.26 -12.99 -7.16
C THR A 83 2.85 -14.23 -7.85
N ARG A 84 2.64 -15.43 -7.28
CA ARG A 84 3.13 -16.71 -7.83
C ARG A 84 2.03 -17.74 -8.10
N SER A 85 0.77 -17.31 -8.16
CA SER A 85 -0.36 -18.16 -8.54
C SER A 85 -0.16 -18.76 -9.95
N LYS A 86 -0.76 -19.93 -10.18
CA LYS A 86 -0.82 -20.51 -11.53
C LYS A 86 -1.90 -19.79 -12.32
N THR A 87 -1.65 -19.58 -13.61
CA THR A 87 -2.64 -19.02 -14.53
C THR A 87 -3.13 -20.08 -15.51
N SER A 88 -4.16 -19.74 -16.30
CA SER A 88 -4.64 -20.55 -17.42
C SER A 88 -3.61 -20.75 -18.54
N VAL A 89 -2.58 -19.90 -18.63
CA VAL A 89 -1.51 -19.99 -19.63
C VAL A 89 -0.27 -20.67 -19.02
N PRO A 90 0.18 -21.81 -19.57
CA PRO A 90 1.40 -22.47 -19.09
C PRO A 90 2.60 -21.52 -19.09
N LEU A 91 3.43 -21.63 -18.05
CA LEU A 91 4.65 -20.83 -17.82
C LEU A 91 4.42 -19.36 -17.44
N CYS A 92 3.21 -18.83 -17.56
CA CYS A 92 2.85 -17.51 -17.04
C CYS A 92 2.25 -17.65 -15.64
N TYR A 93 2.87 -16.96 -14.67
CA TYR A 93 2.53 -17.06 -13.26
C TYR A 93 2.21 -15.68 -12.68
N GLY A 94 1.29 -15.68 -11.72
CA GLY A 94 0.93 -14.53 -10.93
C GLY A 94 0.10 -13.48 -11.65
N ALA A 95 -0.71 -12.78 -10.87
CA ALA A 95 -1.33 -11.52 -11.24
C ALA A 95 -0.58 -10.35 -10.56
N ASP A 96 -0.73 -9.14 -11.10
CA ASP A 96 -0.33 -7.92 -10.42
C ASP A 96 -1.28 -7.68 -9.23
N PRO A 97 -0.81 -7.83 -7.98
CA PRO A 97 -1.67 -7.67 -6.81
C PRO A 97 -2.19 -6.23 -6.64
N ASN A 98 -1.64 -5.23 -7.34
CA ASN A 98 -2.17 -3.87 -7.38
C ASN A 98 -3.00 -3.57 -8.65
N ARG A 99 -3.49 -4.62 -9.32
CA ARG A 99 -4.53 -4.58 -10.37
C ARG A 99 -5.71 -5.54 -10.10
N ASN A 100 -5.70 -6.19 -8.93
CA ASN A 100 -6.56 -7.31 -8.60
C ASN A 100 -7.68 -6.96 -7.59
N TRP A 101 -7.93 -5.67 -7.34
CA TRP A 101 -8.95 -5.22 -6.39
C TRP A 101 -10.28 -4.92 -7.08
N ASP A 102 -11.40 -5.20 -6.43
CA ASP A 102 -12.76 -5.05 -6.98
C ASP A 102 -13.24 -3.58 -6.98
N TYR A 103 -12.49 -2.72 -7.67
CA TYR A 103 -12.84 -1.32 -7.89
C TYR A 103 -12.42 -0.92 -9.30
N HIS A 104 -13.41 -0.74 -10.20
CA HIS A 104 -13.18 -0.57 -11.63
C HIS A 104 -12.27 -1.67 -12.23
N TRP A 105 -12.36 -2.89 -11.72
CA TRP A 105 -11.37 -3.95 -11.97
C TRP A 105 -11.11 -4.19 -13.46
N CYS A 106 -9.83 -4.12 -13.84
CA CYS A 106 -9.33 -4.42 -15.18
C CYS A 106 -9.91 -3.53 -16.32
N GLU A 107 -10.45 -2.35 -16.01
CA GLU A 107 -11.00 -1.43 -17.01
C GLU A 107 -9.93 -0.61 -17.76
N SER A 108 -8.83 -0.24 -17.09
CA SER A 108 -7.76 0.59 -17.67
C SER A 108 -6.42 0.39 -16.95
N GLY A 109 -5.29 0.58 -17.65
CA GLY A 109 -3.94 0.47 -17.06
C GLY A 109 -3.59 -0.89 -16.45
N ALA A 110 -4.34 -1.92 -16.84
CA ALA A 110 -4.20 -3.32 -16.45
C ALA A 110 -4.31 -4.19 -17.71
N SER A 111 -3.85 -5.43 -17.64
CA SER A 111 -3.90 -6.38 -18.76
C SER A 111 -4.72 -7.60 -18.40
N SER A 112 -5.46 -8.16 -19.37
CA SER A 112 -6.08 -9.48 -19.26
C SER A 112 -5.17 -10.62 -19.76
N ASP A 113 -3.99 -10.30 -20.28
CA ASP A 113 -2.97 -11.28 -20.68
C ASP A 113 -2.23 -11.82 -19.43
N PRO A 114 -2.31 -13.13 -19.12
CA PRO A 114 -1.63 -13.73 -17.97
C PRO A 114 -0.10 -13.56 -17.95
N CYS A 115 0.51 -13.31 -19.11
CA CYS A 115 1.95 -13.13 -19.24
C CYS A 115 2.40 -11.67 -19.02
N ALA A 116 1.47 -10.71 -18.99
CA ALA A 116 1.79 -9.31 -18.73
C ALA A 116 2.18 -9.06 -17.26
N ASP A 117 3.07 -8.11 -17.03
CA ASP A 117 3.46 -7.63 -15.69
C ASP A 117 2.31 -6.98 -14.93
N THR A 118 1.31 -6.46 -15.66
CA THR A 118 0.11 -5.80 -15.13
C THR A 118 -1.14 -6.67 -15.26
N PHE A 119 -0.97 -8.01 -15.37
CA PHE A 119 -2.09 -8.94 -15.45
C PHE A 119 -3.04 -8.76 -14.26
N CYS A 120 -4.31 -8.47 -14.50
CA CYS A 120 -5.29 -8.14 -13.46
C CYS A 120 -5.85 -9.35 -12.71
N GLY A 121 -5.48 -10.57 -13.11
CA GLY A 121 -6.01 -11.83 -12.58
C GLY A 121 -7.21 -12.34 -13.37
N GLU A 122 -7.70 -13.53 -13.02
CA GLU A 122 -8.86 -14.15 -13.71
C GLU A 122 -10.20 -13.50 -13.30
N LYS A 123 -10.21 -12.88 -12.13
CA LYS A 123 -11.31 -12.08 -11.55
C LYS A 123 -10.74 -11.14 -10.50
N ALA A 124 -11.50 -10.12 -10.09
CA ALA A 124 -11.16 -9.35 -8.89
C ALA A 124 -11.02 -10.29 -7.68
N PHE A 125 -10.00 -10.04 -6.84
CA PHE A 125 -9.62 -10.87 -5.71
C PHE A 125 -9.37 -12.35 -6.04
N SER A 126 -8.82 -12.62 -7.23
CA SER A 126 -8.36 -13.98 -7.58
C SER A 126 -7.10 -14.37 -6.82
N GLU A 127 -6.26 -13.41 -6.44
CA GLU A 127 -5.07 -13.68 -5.63
C GLU A 127 -5.45 -13.86 -4.15
N ILE A 128 -4.88 -14.87 -3.49
CA ILE A 128 -5.22 -15.14 -2.10
C ILE A 128 -4.76 -14.00 -1.19
N GLU A 129 -3.64 -13.37 -1.51
CA GLU A 129 -3.07 -12.24 -0.79
C GLU A 129 -4.03 -11.05 -0.79
N THR A 130 -4.55 -10.66 -1.96
CA THR A 130 -5.51 -9.55 -2.08
C THR A 130 -6.84 -9.90 -1.44
N ALA A 131 -7.34 -11.12 -1.65
CA ALA A 131 -8.60 -11.58 -1.05
C ALA A 131 -8.57 -11.57 0.49
N GLN A 132 -7.48 -12.01 1.11
CA GLN A 132 -7.37 -12.02 2.58
C GLN A 132 -7.24 -10.61 3.16
N VAL A 133 -6.47 -9.72 2.54
CA VAL A 133 -6.37 -8.34 3.01
C VAL A 133 -7.69 -7.59 2.84
N ALA A 134 -8.35 -7.73 1.69
CA ALA A 134 -9.67 -7.15 1.48
C ALA A 134 -10.68 -7.63 2.54
N LYS A 135 -10.73 -8.95 2.78
CA LYS A 135 -11.56 -9.53 3.84
C LYS A 135 -11.25 -8.95 5.22
N PHE A 136 -9.96 -8.79 5.56
CA PHE A 136 -9.56 -8.19 6.83
C PHE A 136 -10.04 -6.75 6.95
N ILE A 137 -9.77 -5.91 5.94
CA ILE A 137 -10.14 -4.50 5.94
C ILE A 137 -11.66 -4.34 6.03
N THR A 138 -12.42 -5.14 5.27
CA THR A 138 -13.90 -5.15 5.34
C THR A 138 -14.39 -5.51 6.74
N ASN A 139 -13.76 -6.49 7.42
CA ASN A 139 -14.12 -6.84 8.80
C ASN A 139 -13.79 -5.74 9.82
N GLN A 140 -12.92 -4.78 9.45
CA GLN A 140 -12.56 -3.62 10.27
C GLN A 140 -13.19 -2.32 9.75
N GLN A 141 -14.16 -2.40 8.83
CA GLN A 141 -14.76 -1.23 8.21
C GLN A 141 -15.37 -0.28 9.25
N GLY A 142 -15.15 1.02 9.07
CA GLY A 142 -15.52 2.06 10.04
C GLY A 142 -14.54 2.22 11.21
N THR A 143 -13.60 1.29 11.39
CA THR A 143 -12.51 1.40 12.38
C THR A 143 -11.22 1.88 11.73
N ILE A 144 -10.84 1.32 10.59
CA ILE A 144 -9.67 1.78 9.81
C ILE A 144 -10.02 3.13 9.17
N VAL A 145 -9.26 4.18 9.52
CA VAL A 145 -9.46 5.55 9.00
C VAL A 145 -8.33 6.03 8.11
N HIS A 146 -7.22 5.28 8.08
CA HIS A 146 -6.03 5.61 7.33
C HIS A 146 -5.38 4.35 6.76
N TYR A 147 -4.98 4.40 5.49
CA TYR A 147 -4.35 3.34 4.73
C TYR A 147 -3.15 3.90 3.96
N ILE A 148 -1.99 3.24 4.08
CA ILE A 148 -0.86 3.45 3.17
C ILE A 148 -0.36 2.11 2.67
N ASN A 149 -0.27 1.98 1.35
CA ASN A 149 0.54 0.95 0.72
C ASN A 149 1.84 1.59 0.20
N PHE A 150 2.98 1.07 0.67
CA PHE A 150 4.30 1.54 0.29
C PHE A 150 4.80 0.77 -0.94
N HIS A 151 5.30 1.53 -1.90
CA HIS A 151 5.88 1.08 -3.16
C HIS A 151 7.28 1.67 -3.35
N SER A 152 7.93 1.30 -4.45
CA SER A 152 9.06 2.07 -5.00
C SER A 152 9.14 1.88 -6.50
N TYR A 153 9.62 2.83 -7.27
CA TYR A 153 10.26 4.10 -6.91
C TYR A 153 9.51 5.25 -7.56
N SER A 154 9.91 6.49 -7.27
CA SER A 154 9.64 7.75 -8.01
C SER A 154 9.50 8.95 -7.08
N GLN A 155 9.51 8.74 -5.76
CA GLN A 155 9.28 9.79 -4.76
C GLN A 155 7.91 10.47 -4.94
N LEU A 156 6.84 9.68 -4.87
CA LEU A 156 5.46 10.15 -5.03
C LEU A 156 4.63 9.84 -3.78
N TRP A 157 3.81 10.80 -3.34
CA TRP A 157 2.80 10.62 -2.31
C TRP A 157 1.43 10.78 -2.95
N MET A 158 0.75 9.67 -3.23
CA MET A 158 -0.37 9.65 -4.16
C MET A 158 -1.66 9.26 -3.46
N SER A 159 -2.77 9.90 -3.82
CA SER A 159 -4.11 9.55 -3.37
C SER A 159 -4.96 8.99 -4.52
N PRO A 160 -6.13 8.40 -4.23
CA PRO A 160 -7.14 8.14 -5.26
C PRO A 160 -7.50 9.40 -6.07
N TRP A 161 -8.08 9.28 -7.25
CA TRP A 161 -8.29 8.02 -7.98
C TRP A 161 -7.07 7.62 -8.80
N SER A 162 -6.86 6.31 -8.97
CA SER A 162 -5.94 5.76 -9.96
C SER A 162 -6.65 5.35 -11.25
N TYR A 163 -7.89 4.87 -11.20
CA TYR A 163 -8.58 4.39 -12.41
C TYR A 163 -8.99 5.51 -13.39
N THR A 164 -9.10 6.75 -12.91
CA THR A 164 -9.59 7.90 -13.67
C THR A 164 -8.91 9.20 -13.24
N THR A 165 -8.85 10.19 -14.14
CA THR A 165 -8.33 11.54 -13.85
C THR A 165 -9.36 12.45 -13.17
N LEU A 166 -10.58 11.97 -12.93
CA LEU A 166 -11.56 12.67 -12.10
C LEU A 166 -11.03 12.81 -10.67
N ILE A 167 -11.39 13.93 -10.03
CA ILE A 167 -10.97 14.24 -8.66
C ILE A 167 -11.98 13.61 -7.67
N PRO A 168 -11.52 12.86 -6.65
CA PRO A 168 -12.43 12.31 -5.64
C PRO A 168 -13.03 13.40 -4.73
N PRO A 169 -14.24 13.21 -4.17
CA PRO A 169 -14.90 14.20 -3.31
C PRO A 169 -14.08 14.69 -2.11
N GLN A 170 -13.24 13.84 -1.51
CA GLN A 170 -12.39 14.21 -0.37
C GLN A 170 -10.93 14.52 -0.75
N PHE A 171 -10.64 14.78 -2.04
CA PHE A 171 -9.28 15.04 -2.51
C PHE A 171 -8.59 16.15 -1.72
N LYS A 172 -9.25 17.29 -1.47
CA LYS A 172 -8.64 18.41 -0.73
C LYS A 172 -8.10 17.98 0.64
N LEU A 173 -8.85 17.11 1.35
CA LEU A 173 -8.43 16.63 2.68
C LEU A 173 -7.24 15.66 2.57
N GLN A 174 -7.22 14.81 1.55
CA GLN A 174 -6.09 13.93 1.25
C GLN A 174 -4.85 14.74 0.83
N ASP A 175 -5.04 15.81 0.07
CA ASP A 175 -3.97 16.68 -0.42
C ASP A 175 -3.36 17.51 0.72
N ASP A 176 -4.18 18.10 1.59
CA ASP A 176 -3.72 18.80 2.81
C ASP A 176 -2.88 17.85 3.72
N GLY A 177 -3.24 16.56 3.78
CA GLY A 177 -2.48 15.53 4.49
C GLY A 177 -1.17 15.17 3.77
N SER A 178 -1.21 15.05 2.45
CA SER A 178 -0.04 14.78 1.60
C SER A 178 1.01 15.89 1.73
N ILE A 179 0.59 17.16 1.68
CA ILE A 179 1.45 18.34 1.85
C ILE A 179 2.18 18.28 3.20
N GLN A 180 1.47 17.97 4.29
CA GLN A 180 2.08 17.85 5.62
C GLN A 180 3.09 16.69 5.69
N ALA A 181 2.74 15.53 5.12
CA ALA A 181 3.62 14.37 5.11
C ALA A 181 4.91 14.61 4.31
N ILE A 182 4.80 15.16 3.09
CA ILE A 182 5.99 15.46 2.27
C ILE A 182 6.82 16.61 2.85
N THR A 183 6.21 17.58 3.54
CA THR A 183 6.95 18.65 4.23
C THR A 183 7.79 18.07 5.36
N ALA A 184 7.20 17.21 6.19
CA ALA A 184 7.91 16.52 7.26
C ALA A 184 9.03 15.62 6.70
N LEU A 185 8.76 14.86 5.63
CA LEU A 185 9.75 14.02 4.95
C LEU A 185 10.92 14.86 4.42
N THR A 186 10.63 15.98 3.76
CA THR A 186 11.65 16.89 3.21
C THR A 186 12.52 17.48 4.32
N ALA A 187 11.95 17.79 5.48
CA ALA A 187 12.70 18.37 6.59
C ALA A 187 13.81 17.45 7.16
N VAL A 188 13.70 16.12 7.00
CA VAL A 188 14.70 15.18 7.54
C VAL A 188 15.97 15.15 6.68
N HIS A 189 15.82 15.06 5.35
CA HIS A 189 16.94 14.80 4.43
C HIS A 189 16.90 15.62 3.12
N GLY A 190 16.02 16.60 2.99
CA GLY A 190 15.87 17.44 1.79
C GLY A 190 15.26 16.74 0.58
N THR A 191 14.84 15.48 0.71
CA THR A 191 14.24 14.71 -0.40
C THR A 191 12.86 15.22 -0.73
N ARG A 192 12.60 15.47 -2.01
CA ARG A 192 11.35 16.05 -2.48
C ARG A 192 10.45 14.98 -3.08
N TYR A 193 9.19 14.98 -2.65
CA TYR A 193 8.15 14.12 -3.20
C TYR A 193 7.13 14.98 -3.95
N GLN A 194 6.58 14.45 -5.04
CA GLN A 194 5.40 15.04 -5.67
C GLN A 194 4.14 14.43 -5.04
N HIS A 195 3.02 15.15 -5.09
CA HIS A 195 1.74 14.67 -4.58
C HIS A 195 0.60 14.99 -5.54
N GLY A 196 -0.50 14.23 -5.43
CA GLY A 196 -1.68 14.36 -6.27
C GLY A 196 -2.43 13.04 -6.41
N THR A 197 -3.49 13.04 -7.23
CA THR A 197 -4.19 11.78 -7.53
C THR A 197 -3.30 10.89 -8.41
N ILE A 198 -3.31 9.58 -8.16
CA ILE A 198 -2.46 8.60 -8.86
C ILE A 198 -2.59 8.77 -10.39
N ALA A 199 -3.81 8.85 -10.92
CA ALA A 199 -4.02 8.96 -12.35
C ALA A 199 -3.43 10.24 -12.97
N GLN A 200 -3.34 11.33 -12.22
CA GLN A 200 -2.83 12.62 -12.70
C GLN A 200 -1.30 12.72 -12.64
N ILE A 201 -0.66 12.08 -11.65
CA ILE A 201 0.78 12.24 -11.43
C ILE A 201 1.61 11.02 -11.85
N ILE A 202 0.97 9.87 -12.14
CA ILE A 202 1.65 8.69 -12.71
C ILE A 202 1.04 8.29 -14.06
N TYR A 203 -0.15 7.68 -14.04
CA TYR A 203 -0.93 7.18 -15.17
C TYR A 203 -2.21 6.52 -14.63
N ALA A 204 -3.23 6.38 -15.48
CA ALA A 204 -4.46 5.70 -15.09
C ALA A 204 -4.22 4.18 -14.91
N ALA A 205 -4.66 3.63 -13.78
CA ALA A 205 -4.53 2.23 -13.40
C ALA A 205 -5.74 1.78 -12.59
N SER A 206 -6.39 0.72 -13.04
CA SER A 206 -7.60 0.18 -12.41
C SER A 206 -7.32 -1.01 -11.48
N GLY A 207 -8.25 -1.30 -10.57
CA GLY A 207 -8.12 -2.40 -9.61
C GLY A 207 -6.98 -2.22 -8.59
N SER A 208 -6.68 -0.97 -8.22
CA SER A 208 -5.64 -0.63 -7.24
C SER A 208 -6.13 -0.73 -5.79
N THR A 209 -5.19 -0.91 -4.87
CA THR A 209 -5.46 -0.91 -3.43
C THR A 209 -6.05 0.42 -2.96
N ALA A 210 -5.47 1.54 -3.42
CA ALA A 210 -5.80 2.87 -2.92
C ALA A 210 -7.25 3.24 -3.28
N ASP A 211 -7.65 2.93 -4.51
CA ASP A 211 -9.00 3.17 -4.99
C ASP A 211 -10.02 2.30 -4.25
N TRP A 212 -9.75 1.00 -4.09
CA TRP A 212 -10.69 0.11 -3.39
C TRP A 212 -10.85 0.47 -1.91
N THR A 213 -9.76 0.81 -1.20
CA THR A 213 -9.86 1.16 0.22
C THR A 213 -10.59 2.48 0.43
N TYR A 214 -10.45 3.44 -0.48
CA TYR A 214 -11.20 4.69 -0.43
C TYR A 214 -12.65 4.51 -0.87
N GLY A 215 -12.89 3.95 -2.06
CA GLY A 215 -14.20 3.87 -2.69
C GLY A 215 -15.12 2.78 -2.17
N THR A 216 -14.58 1.64 -1.71
CA THR A 216 -15.37 0.52 -1.18
C THR A 216 -15.24 0.41 0.34
N ALA A 217 -14.02 0.48 0.89
CA ALA A 217 -13.81 0.32 2.32
C ALA A 217 -14.07 1.61 3.14
N ASN A 218 -14.34 2.75 2.48
CA ASN A 218 -14.60 4.04 3.11
C ASN A 218 -13.45 4.54 4.00
N VAL A 219 -12.21 4.28 3.60
CA VAL A 219 -11.00 4.80 4.27
C VAL A 219 -10.64 6.14 3.64
N THR A 220 -11.02 7.24 4.31
CA THR A 220 -10.82 8.61 3.77
C THR A 220 -9.36 8.91 3.44
N PHE A 221 -8.43 8.56 4.32
CA PHE A 221 -7.00 8.80 4.11
C PHE A 221 -6.35 7.55 3.52
N SER A 222 -6.57 7.32 2.23
CA SER A 222 -5.96 6.23 1.48
C SER A 222 -4.86 6.76 0.58
N TYR A 223 -3.67 6.16 0.65
CA TYR A 223 -2.51 6.58 -0.14
C TYR A 223 -1.73 5.39 -0.70
N GLY A 224 -1.13 5.63 -1.87
CA GLY A 224 0.01 4.87 -2.38
C GLY A 224 1.26 5.75 -2.31
N VAL A 225 2.34 5.25 -1.73
CA VAL A 225 3.59 6.02 -1.58
C VAL A 225 4.71 5.33 -2.35
N GLU A 226 5.19 5.95 -3.42
CA GLU A 226 6.39 5.53 -4.14
C GLU A 226 7.61 6.09 -3.44
N LEU A 227 8.39 5.22 -2.80
CA LEU A 227 9.60 5.58 -2.08
C LEU A 227 10.72 6.04 -3.04
N ARG A 228 11.91 6.26 -2.49
CA ARG A 228 13.12 6.55 -3.27
C ARG A 228 13.39 5.45 -4.31
N ASP A 229 14.24 5.71 -5.30
CA ASP A 229 14.75 7.03 -5.71
C ASP A 229 13.88 7.63 -6.82
N THR A 230 14.45 8.45 -7.70
CA THR A 230 13.80 8.91 -8.96
C THR A 230 14.50 8.31 -10.20
N GLY A 231 15.26 7.23 -9.99
CA GLY A 231 16.14 6.61 -10.98
C GLY A 231 15.42 5.61 -11.88
N CYS A 232 16.16 4.64 -12.40
CA CYS A 232 15.63 3.64 -13.34
C CYS A 232 15.69 2.20 -12.79
N ILE A 233 16.09 2.01 -11.51
CA ILE A 233 16.38 0.69 -10.96
C ILE A 233 15.76 0.48 -9.58
N PHE A 234 15.34 -0.75 -9.28
CA PHE A 234 14.78 -1.15 -7.98
C PHE A 234 15.85 -1.48 -6.93
N TRP A 235 17.07 -0.97 -7.12
CA TRP A 235 18.20 -1.11 -6.21
C TRP A 235 18.45 0.24 -5.54
N ILE A 236 18.29 0.29 -4.22
CA ILE A 236 18.53 1.50 -3.43
C ILE A 236 19.71 1.19 -2.52
N GLY A 237 20.86 1.81 -2.77
CA GLY A 237 22.08 1.51 -2.00
C GLY A 237 23.42 1.97 -2.55
N GLU A 238 23.48 2.95 -3.45
CA GLU A 238 24.71 3.68 -3.77
C GLU A 238 24.57 5.16 -3.39
#